data_AF-A0A1S2Y3L3-F1
#
_entry.id   AF-A0A1S2Y3L3-F1
#
_cell.length_a   1.000
_cell.length_b   1.000
_cell.length_c   1.000
_cell.angle_alpha   90.00
_cell.angle_beta   90.00
_cell.angle_gamma   90.00
#
_symmetry.space_group_name_H-M   'P 1'
#
loop_
_entity.id
_entity.type
_entity.pdbx_description
1 polymer ?
#
loop_
_entity_poly.entity_id
_entity_poly.type
_entity_poly.pdbx_seq_one_letter_code
_entity_poly.pdbx_strand_id
1 'polypeptide(L)'
;MAGCTISLGSGTAFAFAAVRSTNTHRPSSPSLQLGFLNSQLSGLKISSQTSLNLPTRIVASPFQPIVARRVCPFTGKKANRANKVSFSNHKTKKLQFVNLQYKRVWWEAGKRYVKLRLSTKALKTIEKNGLDAVAKKAGIDLRKK
;
A
#
# COMPACT_ATOMS: atom_id res chain seq x y z
N MET A 1 -46.93 8.45 -54.65
CA MET A 1 -47.07 9.52 -53.62
C MET A 1 -47.16 8.81 -52.28
N ALA A 2 -46.34 9.01 -51.26
CA ALA A 2 -45.38 10.06 -50.95
C ALA A 2 -44.12 9.43 -50.31
N GLY A 3 -42.94 9.97 -50.63
CA GLY A 3 -41.67 9.57 -50.05
C GLY A 3 -41.49 10.14 -48.64
N CYS A 4 -40.85 9.37 -47.77
CA CYS A 4 -40.47 9.81 -46.44
C CYS A 4 -38.97 10.13 -46.45
N THR A 5 -38.65 11.43 -46.47
CA THR A 5 -37.30 11.98 -46.41
C THR A 5 -36.86 12.09 -44.95
N ILE A 6 -35.84 11.33 -44.54
CA ILE A 6 -35.21 11.48 -43.22
C ILE A 6 -33.99 12.38 -43.36
N SER A 7 -34.04 13.54 -42.69
CA SER A 7 -32.99 14.56 -42.68
C SER A 7 -31.72 14.07 -41.97
N LEU A 8 -30.58 14.18 -42.66
CA LEU A 8 -29.25 14.04 -42.10
C LEU A 8 -28.97 15.20 -41.14
N GLY A 9 -28.87 14.90 -39.85
CA GLY A 9 -28.42 15.83 -38.81
C GLY A 9 -26.94 16.17 -38.99
N SER A 10 -26.67 17.47 -39.02
CA SER A 10 -25.37 18.10 -39.19
C SER A 10 -24.40 17.72 -38.07
N GLY A 11 -23.25 17.16 -38.48
CA GLY A 11 -22.12 16.89 -37.61
C GLY A 11 -21.44 18.17 -37.13
N THR A 12 -21.32 18.34 -35.82
CA THR A 12 -20.41 19.30 -35.21
C THR A 12 -19.06 18.61 -35.00
N ALA A 13 -18.12 18.90 -35.89
CA ALA A 13 -16.73 18.48 -35.78
C ALA A 13 -16.07 19.29 -34.65
N PHE A 14 -15.77 18.64 -33.52
CA PHE A 14 -14.89 19.19 -32.50
C PHE A 14 -13.44 19.12 -32.99
N ALA A 15 -12.91 20.27 -33.43
CA ALA A 15 -11.50 20.43 -33.77
C ALA A 15 -10.65 20.47 -32.50
N PHE A 16 -9.87 19.41 -32.25
CA PHE A 16 -8.78 19.45 -31.27
C PHE A 16 -7.54 20.03 -31.95
N ALA A 17 -7.22 21.28 -31.63
CA ALA A 17 -5.97 21.90 -32.02
C ALA A 17 -4.79 21.19 -31.34
N ALA A 18 -3.89 20.65 -32.16
CA ALA A 18 -2.63 20.07 -31.71
C ALA A 18 -1.67 21.19 -31.26
N VAL A 19 -1.39 21.27 -29.96
CA VAL A 19 -0.28 22.10 -29.45
C VAL A 19 1.04 21.35 -29.71
N ARG A 20 1.76 21.79 -30.75
CA ARG A 20 3.18 21.49 -30.94
C ARG A 20 3.97 22.23 -29.86
N SER A 21 4.46 21.51 -28.87
CA SER A 21 5.50 22.01 -27.96
C SER A 21 6.87 21.58 -28.50
N THR A 22 7.55 22.49 -29.19
CA THR A 22 8.96 22.34 -29.58
C THR A 22 9.82 22.64 -28.36
N ASN A 23 10.26 21.60 -27.67
CA ASN A 23 11.22 21.74 -26.58
C ASN A 23 12.65 21.67 -27.14
N THR A 24 13.20 22.82 -27.50
CA THR A 24 14.63 23.01 -27.74
C THR A 24 15.29 23.51 -26.47
N HIS A 25 15.95 22.63 -25.72
CA HIS A 25 16.99 23.03 -24.79
C HIS A 25 18.23 22.12 -24.89
N ARG A 26 19.31 22.82 -25.18
CA ARG A 26 20.71 22.49 -25.44
C ARG A 26 21.42 21.89 -24.21
N PRO A 27 22.25 20.85 -24.36
CA PRO A 27 23.35 20.62 -23.44
C PRO A 27 24.67 21.10 -24.07
N SER A 28 25.32 22.04 -23.39
CA SER A 28 26.71 22.43 -23.61
C SER A 28 27.63 21.44 -22.90
N SER A 29 28.47 20.74 -23.66
CA SER A 29 29.58 19.93 -23.15
C SER A 29 30.91 20.52 -23.60
N PRO A 30 31.82 20.91 -22.70
CA PRO A 30 33.22 21.10 -23.03
C PRO A 30 33.98 19.81 -22.72
N SER A 31 34.42 19.11 -23.76
CA SER A 31 35.42 18.04 -23.65
C SER A 31 36.79 18.64 -23.91
N LEU A 32 37.60 18.84 -22.86
CA LEU A 32 39.02 19.13 -23.00
C LEU A 32 39.85 18.18 -22.15
N GLN A 33 40.49 17.28 -22.89
CA GLN A 33 41.83 16.69 -22.73
C GLN A 33 42.23 16.00 -21.41
N LEU A 34 42.45 14.69 -21.55
CA LEU A 34 43.35 13.91 -20.69
C LEU A 34 44.77 14.50 -20.78
N GLY A 35 45.27 15.02 -19.66
CA GLY A 35 46.68 15.27 -19.43
C GLY A 35 47.16 14.43 -18.26
N PHE A 36 47.97 13.42 -18.55
CA PHE A 36 48.76 12.69 -17.56
C PHE A 36 49.96 13.55 -17.14
N LEU A 37 50.10 13.85 -15.84
CA LEU A 37 51.41 14.07 -15.22
C LEU A 37 51.39 13.49 -13.80
N ASN A 38 52.37 12.61 -13.56
CA ASN A 38 52.65 11.92 -12.31
C ASN A 38 53.39 12.83 -11.31
N SER A 39 53.44 12.36 -10.05
CA SER A 39 54.41 12.73 -8.99
C SER A 39 54.01 13.98 -8.18
N GLN A 40 54.02 14.07 -6.84
CA GLN A 40 54.81 13.42 -5.80
C GLN A 40 54.06 13.37 -4.45
N LEU A 41 54.46 12.40 -3.61
CA LEU A 41 54.00 12.18 -2.24
C LEU A 41 54.40 13.36 -1.32
N SER A 42 53.47 13.96 -0.57
CA SER A 42 53.73 14.37 0.81
C SER A 42 52.48 14.92 1.48
N GLY A 43 51.98 14.16 2.46
CA GLY A 43 51.39 14.70 3.69
C GLY A 43 50.16 15.59 3.55
N LEU A 44 49.00 15.04 3.90
CA LEU A 44 48.29 15.52 5.10
C LEU A 44 47.26 14.46 5.48
N LYS A 45 47.54 13.73 6.56
CA LYS A 45 46.50 12.98 7.27
C LYS A 45 45.70 13.96 8.11
N ILE A 46 44.52 14.34 7.64
CA ILE A 46 43.51 14.92 8.54
C ILE A 46 42.63 13.77 9.00
N SER A 47 43.04 13.17 10.13
CA SER A 47 42.13 12.42 10.97
C SER A 47 41.22 13.40 11.68
N SER A 48 39.95 13.48 11.28
CA SER A 48 38.89 13.96 12.16
C SER A 48 37.74 12.96 12.10
N GLN A 49 37.89 11.92 12.90
CA GLN A 49 36.76 11.13 13.36
C GLN A 49 35.88 12.04 14.20
N THR A 50 34.72 12.45 13.66
CA THR A 50 33.49 12.58 14.46
C THR A 50 32.30 12.72 13.51
N SER A 51 31.95 11.65 12.78
CA SER A 51 30.54 11.52 12.41
C SER A 51 29.83 11.13 13.69
N LEU A 52 29.09 12.08 14.27
CA LEU A 52 28.08 11.77 15.27
C LEU A 52 27.09 10.83 14.58
N ASN A 53 27.37 9.53 14.64
CA ASN A 53 26.36 8.51 14.46
C ASN A 53 25.45 8.66 15.67
N LEU A 54 24.49 9.58 15.58
CA LEU A 54 23.28 9.44 16.37
C LEU A 54 22.81 8.01 16.07
N PRO A 55 22.72 7.11 17.06
CA PRO A 55 21.81 6.02 16.88
C PRO A 55 20.48 6.71 16.68
N THR A 56 19.97 6.73 15.45
CA THR A 56 18.54 6.68 15.25
C THR A 56 18.15 5.42 16.01
N ARG A 57 17.85 5.59 17.30
CA ARG A 57 17.02 4.71 18.06
C ARG A 57 15.71 4.81 17.31
N ILE A 58 15.62 4.00 16.25
CA ILE A 58 14.37 3.48 15.77
C ILE A 58 13.84 2.83 17.04
N VAL A 59 13.05 3.60 17.79
CA VAL A 59 12.08 3.02 18.70
C VAL A 59 11.21 2.24 17.74
N ALA A 60 11.62 1.00 17.50
CA ALA A 60 10.77 -0.05 17.01
C ALA A 60 9.72 -0.16 18.10
N SER A 61 8.73 0.72 18.02
CA SER A 61 7.49 0.57 18.74
C SER A 61 6.97 -0.77 18.23
N PRO A 62 6.99 -1.85 19.03
CA PRO A 62 6.59 -3.16 18.56
C PRO A 62 5.06 -3.25 18.40
N PHE A 63 4.36 -2.12 18.54
CA PHE A 63 2.91 -2.04 18.55
C PHE A 63 2.46 -0.87 17.67
N GLN A 64 2.69 -1.00 16.37
CA GLN A 64 1.72 -0.42 15.44
C GLN A 64 0.38 -1.10 15.75
N PRO A 65 -0.67 -0.38 16.17
CA PRO A 65 -1.97 -1.02 16.32
C PRO A 65 -2.35 -1.58 14.95
N ILE A 66 -2.41 -2.91 14.86
CA ILE A 66 -2.80 -3.71 13.67
C ILE A 66 -4.15 -3.20 13.07
N VAL A 67 -4.86 -2.39 13.86
CA VAL A 67 -6.14 -1.71 13.63
C VAL A 67 -6.15 -0.81 12.37
N ALA A 68 -5.02 -0.36 11.82
CA ALA A 68 -5.03 0.47 10.59
C ALA A 68 -5.30 -0.33 9.30
N ARG A 69 -4.95 -1.62 9.22
CA ARG A 69 -5.11 -2.42 7.98
C ARG A 69 -6.39 -3.28 8.02
N ARG A 70 -7.14 -3.38 6.90
CA ARG A 70 -8.31 -4.29 6.74
C ARG A 70 -7.88 -5.77 6.69
N VAL A 71 -7.29 -6.24 7.78
CA VAL A 71 -6.81 -7.61 7.99
C VAL A 71 -7.36 -8.13 9.31
N CYS A 72 -7.74 -9.41 9.35
CA CYS A 72 -8.15 -10.04 10.61
C CYS A 72 -6.89 -10.45 11.40
N PRO A 73 -6.73 -10.02 12.67
CA PRO A 73 -5.52 -10.31 13.43
C PRO A 73 -5.36 -11.80 13.77
N PHE A 74 -6.46 -12.52 14.02
CA PHE A 74 -6.42 -13.94 14.41
C PHE A 74 -6.20 -14.91 13.24
N THR A 75 -6.77 -14.60 12.08
CA THR A 75 -6.76 -15.51 10.92
C THR A 75 -5.88 -14.99 9.78
N GLY A 76 -5.34 -13.78 9.89
CA GLY A 76 -4.51 -13.16 8.85
C GLY A 76 -5.24 -12.85 7.54
N LYS A 77 -6.56 -13.01 7.46
CA LYS A 77 -7.33 -12.82 6.22
C LYS A 77 -7.20 -11.39 5.70
N LYS A 78 -6.85 -11.26 4.42
CA LYS A 78 -6.65 -9.99 3.69
C LYS A 78 -7.69 -9.84 2.59
N ALA A 79 -7.82 -8.62 2.07
CA ALA A 79 -8.65 -8.37 0.90
C ALA A 79 -8.12 -9.12 -0.33
N ASN A 80 -9.04 -9.66 -1.13
CA ASN A 80 -8.70 -10.34 -2.38
C ASN A 80 -8.80 -9.37 -3.56
N ARG A 81 -7.83 -9.42 -4.49
CA ARG A 81 -7.86 -8.63 -5.73
C ARG A 81 -8.54 -9.45 -6.82
N ALA A 82 -9.76 -9.07 -7.18
CA ALA A 82 -10.57 -9.74 -8.18
C ALA A 82 -10.93 -8.80 -9.35
N ASN A 83 -11.51 -9.35 -10.42
CA ASN A 83 -12.11 -8.55 -11.48
C ASN A 83 -13.64 -8.58 -11.33
N LYS A 84 -14.31 -7.45 -11.58
CA LYS A 84 -15.73 -7.42 -11.93
C LYS A 84 -15.81 -7.59 -13.44
N VAL A 85 -16.55 -8.59 -13.91
CA VAL A 85 -16.72 -8.90 -15.34
C VAL A 85 -18.10 -8.43 -15.76
N SER A 86 -18.21 -7.65 -16.84
CA SER A 86 -19.48 -7.25 -17.43
C SER A 86 -20.06 -8.35 -18.34
N PHE A 87 -21.30 -8.19 -18.77
CA PHE A 87 -21.90 -9.06 -19.80
C PHE A 87 -21.08 -9.08 -21.10
N SER A 88 -20.52 -7.92 -21.50
CA SER A 88 -19.58 -7.79 -22.62
C SER A 88 -18.15 -8.28 -22.32
N ASN A 89 -17.93 -8.97 -21.20
CA ASN A 89 -16.63 -9.50 -20.76
C ASN A 89 -15.54 -8.43 -20.51
N HIS A 90 -15.93 -7.17 -20.32
CA HIS A 90 -15.01 -6.11 -19.89
C HIS A 90 -14.63 -6.33 -18.42
N LYS A 91 -13.32 -6.30 -18.12
CA LYS A 91 -12.76 -6.64 -16.81
C LYS A 91 -12.29 -5.40 -16.07
N THR A 92 -12.99 -5.02 -15.00
CA THR A 92 -12.60 -3.92 -14.12
C THR A 92 -11.99 -4.46 -12.83
N LYS A 93 -10.84 -3.94 -12.38
CA LYS A 93 -10.21 -4.37 -11.10
C LYS A 93 -11.09 -3.94 -9.92
N LYS A 94 -11.34 -4.86 -8.97
CA LYS A 94 -12.08 -4.60 -7.73
C LYS A 94 -11.44 -5.34 -6.56
N LEU A 95 -11.38 -4.70 -5.40
CA LEU A 95 -11.00 -5.35 -4.15
C LEU A 95 -12.23 -5.94 -3.45
N GLN A 96 -12.13 -7.21 -3.08
CA GLN A 96 -13.10 -7.89 -2.22
C GLN A 96 -12.60 -7.83 -0.78
N PHE A 97 -13.25 -7.02 0.05
CA PHE A 97 -12.84 -6.83 1.44
C PHE A 97 -13.28 -8.00 2.33
N VAL A 98 -12.53 -8.21 3.41
CA VAL A 98 -12.91 -9.14 4.47
C VAL A 98 -14.08 -8.57 5.26
N ASN A 99 -15.07 -9.41 5.59
CA ASN A 99 -16.17 -9.05 6.49
C ASN A 99 -15.65 -8.92 7.93
N LEU A 100 -15.08 -7.74 8.24
CA LEU A 100 -14.54 -7.38 9.55
C LEU A 100 -15.61 -6.64 10.35
N GLN A 101 -15.80 -7.05 11.60
CA GLN A 101 -16.81 -6.52 12.51
C GLN A 101 -16.17 -6.19 13.87
N TYR A 102 -16.60 -5.10 14.49
CA TYR A 102 -16.25 -4.81 15.88
C TYR A 102 -17.20 -5.57 16.79
N LYS A 103 -16.66 -6.49 17.58
CA LYS A 103 -17.43 -7.32 18.51
C LYS A 103 -16.73 -7.39 19.86
N ARG A 104 -17.54 -7.54 20.90
CA ARG A 104 -17.09 -7.83 22.27
C ARG A 104 -17.13 -9.34 22.44
N VAL A 105 -15.99 -9.94 22.78
CA VAL A 105 -15.89 -11.37 23.07
C VAL A 105 -15.59 -11.53 24.56
N TRP A 106 -16.27 -12.46 25.21
CA TRP A 106 -16.02 -12.80 26.60
C TRP A 106 -14.70 -13.58 26.70
N TRP A 107 -13.86 -13.21 27.66
CA TRP A 107 -12.60 -13.89 27.95
C TRP A 107 -12.65 -14.48 29.35
N GLU A 108 -12.60 -15.81 29.44
CA GLU A 108 -12.78 -16.55 30.70
C GLU A 108 -11.63 -16.31 31.68
N ALA A 109 -10.38 -16.40 31.22
CA ALA A 109 -9.21 -16.25 32.09
C ALA A 109 -9.08 -14.84 32.69
N GLY A 110 -9.52 -13.81 31.97
CA GLY A 110 -9.51 -12.43 32.45
C GLY A 110 -10.86 -11.94 32.99
N LYS A 111 -11.89 -12.79 33.01
CA LYS A 111 -13.28 -12.48 33.43
C LYS A 111 -13.80 -11.13 32.91
N ARG A 112 -13.52 -10.82 31.64
CA ARG A 112 -13.87 -9.52 31.05
C ARG A 112 -14.21 -9.62 29.57
N TYR A 113 -14.88 -8.61 29.05
CA TYR A 113 -15.09 -8.45 27.60
C TYR A 113 -13.90 -7.77 26.94
N VAL A 114 -13.45 -8.32 25.81
CA VAL A 114 -12.41 -7.71 24.96
C VAL A 114 -13.03 -7.19 23.67
N LYS A 115 -12.80 -5.91 23.35
CA LYS A 115 -13.25 -5.29 22.09
C LYS A 115 -12.29 -5.68 20.97
N LEU A 116 -12.77 -6.46 20.00
CA LEU A 116 -11.95 -6.99 18.91
C LEU A 116 -12.56 -6.66 17.56
N ARG A 117 -11.69 -6.33 16.59
CA ARG A 117 -12.07 -6.32 15.17
C ARG A 117 -11.81 -7.71 14.59
N LEU A 118 -12.89 -8.46 14.36
CA LEU A 118 -12.86 -9.88 14.00
C LEU A 118 -13.46 -10.10 12.62
N SER A 119 -12.96 -11.12 11.91
CA SER A 119 -13.71 -11.65 10.77
C SER A 119 -14.79 -12.62 11.25
N THR A 120 -15.85 -12.79 10.47
CA THR A 120 -16.92 -13.75 10.79
C THR A 120 -16.41 -15.19 10.89
N LYS A 121 -15.38 -15.54 10.11
CA LYS A 121 -14.73 -16.87 10.21
C LYS A 121 -13.89 -17.00 11.48
N ALA A 122 -13.30 -15.91 11.97
CA ALA A 122 -12.60 -15.93 13.26
C ALA A 122 -13.58 -16.14 14.42
N LEU A 123 -14.76 -15.52 14.39
CA LEU A 123 -15.82 -15.78 15.39
C LEU A 123 -16.19 -17.26 15.47
N LYS A 124 -16.49 -17.90 14.33
CA LYS A 124 -16.74 -19.35 14.29
C LYS A 124 -15.58 -20.21 14.82
N THR A 125 -14.34 -19.75 14.62
CA THR A 125 -13.14 -20.47 15.10
C THR A 125 -12.98 -20.33 16.61
N ILE A 126 -13.32 -19.15 17.16
CA ILE A 126 -13.33 -18.88 18.60
C ILE A 126 -14.41 -19.72 19.28
N GLU A 127 -15.61 -19.81 18.69
CA GLU A 127 -16.69 -20.65 19.20
C GLU A 127 -16.30 -22.14 19.24
N LYS A 128 -15.57 -22.63 18.22
CA LYS A 128 -15.16 -24.04 18.14
C LYS A 128 -13.98 -24.39 19.06
N ASN A 129 -12.95 -23.56 19.11
CA ASN A 129 -11.67 -23.90 19.73
C ASN A 129 -11.40 -23.13 21.04
N GLY A 130 -12.26 -22.18 21.39
CA GLY A 130 -12.02 -21.22 22.48
C GLY A 130 -11.14 -20.03 22.05
N LEU A 131 -11.25 -18.93 22.81
CA LEU A 131 -10.53 -17.69 22.52
C LEU A 131 -9.01 -17.83 22.74
N ASP A 132 -8.60 -18.50 23.79
CA ASP A 132 -7.19 -18.62 24.20
C ASP A 132 -6.36 -19.41 23.18
N ALA A 133 -6.90 -20.52 22.67
CA ALA A 133 -6.23 -21.34 21.67
C ALA A 133 -5.99 -20.55 20.37
N VAL A 134 -6.97 -19.77 19.94
CA VAL A 134 -6.88 -18.95 18.72
C VAL A 134 -5.92 -17.76 18.92
N ALA A 135 -5.92 -17.14 20.10
CA ALA A 135 -5.00 -16.07 20.44
C ALA A 135 -3.54 -16.55 20.49
N LYS A 136 -3.28 -17.72 21.08
CA LYS A 136 -1.95 -18.36 21.10
C LYS A 136 -1.44 -18.66 19.69
N LYS A 137 -2.29 -19.24 18.83
CA LYS A 137 -1.94 -19.51 17.42
C LYS A 137 -1.57 -18.25 16.64
N ALA A 138 -2.23 -17.14 16.93
CA ALA A 138 -1.98 -15.86 16.30
C ALA A 138 -0.84 -15.05 16.96
N GLY A 139 -0.31 -15.49 18.10
CA GLY A 139 0.72 -14.76 18.87
C GLY A 139 0.23 -13.43 19.44
N ILE A 140 -1.04 -13.33 19.85
CA ILE A 140 -1.66 -12.08 20.33
C ILE A 140 -1.88 -12.14 21.84
N ASP A 141 -1.32 -11.15 22.55
CA ASP A 141 -1.56 -10.95 23.97
C ASP A 141 -2.94 -10.30 24.22
N LEU A 142 -3.86 -11.05 24.85
CA LEU A 142 -5.19 -10.55 25.19
C LEU A 142 -5.20 -9.52 26.33
N ARG A 143 -4.12 -9.41 27.12
CA ARG A 143 -4.02 -8.45 28.26
C ARG A 143 -3.85 -7.00 27.79
N LYS A 144 -3.22 -6.79 26.64
CA LYS A 144 -2.90 -5.47 26.09
C LYS A 144 -4.05 -4.86 25.27
N LYS A 145 -5.21 -5.54 25.24
CA LYS A 145 -6.36 -5.23 24.37
C LYS A 145 -7.65 -4.97 25.13
#